data_AF-L0J6I5-F1
#
_entry.id   AF-L0J6I5-F1
#
_cell.length_a   1.000
_cell.length_b   1.000
_cell.length_c   1.000
_cell.angle_alpha   90.00
_cell.angle_beta   90.00
_cell.angle_gamma   90.00
#
_symmetry.space_group_name_H-M   'P 1'
#
loop_
_entity.id
_entity.type
_entity.pdbx_description
1 polymer ?
#
loop_
_entity_poly.entity_id
_entity_poly.type
_entity_poly.pdbx_seq_one_letter_code
_entity_poly.pdbx_strand_id
1 'polypeptide(L)'
;MADANTNIKADIDNLRSVAAQLKSVAQDVEALGPDIKDIHASALKEASTNTVDGGPAPVFSPLLASLAQVTQKVGANVGQLHQNIAGDAEALLKLADQLEGTDQGHGQRITNINAK
;
A
#
# COMPACT_ATOMS: atom_id res chain seq x y z
N MET A 1 31.20 -21.86 -23.20
CA MET A 1 29.94 -21.15 -22.95
C MET A 1 29.72 -21.20 -21.45
N ALA A 2 29.83 -20.06 -20.77
CA ALA A 2 29.71 -20.00 -19.33
C ALA A 2 28.21 -20.05 -18.98
N ASP A 3 27.75 -21.19 -18.47
CA ASP A 3 26.51 -21.26 -17.69
C ASP A 3 26.74 -20.52 -16.38
N ALA A 4 26.67 -19.19 -16.45
CA ALA A 4 26.36 -18.39 -15.28
C ALA A 4 24.85 -18.53 -15.04
N ASN A 5 24.45 -19.72 -14.57
CA ASN A 5 23.23 -19.86 -13.81
C ASN A 5 23.48 -19.10 -12.49
N THR A 6 23.42 -17.78 -12.55
CA THR A 6 23.43 -16.91 -11.38
C THR A 6 22.14 -17.21 -10.63
N ASN A 7 22.19 -18.27 -9.83
CA ASN A 7 21.31 -18.49 -8.70
C ASN A 7 21.53 -17.30 -7.77
N ILE A 8 20.86 -16.19 -8.06
CA ILE A 8 20.75 -15.07 -7.13
C ILE A 8 19.97 -15.65 -5.95
N LYS A 9 20.69 -16.01 -4.89
CA LYS A 9 20.05 -16.32 -3.61
C LYS A 9 19.30 -15.07 -3.18
N ALA A 10 18.00 -15.21 -2.96
CA ALA A 10 17.21 -14.15 -2.38
C ALA A 10 17.74 -13.85 -0.97
N ASP A 11 18.02 -12.59 -0.70
CA ASP A 11 18.43 -12.11 0.62
C ASP A 11 17.19 -11.98 1.50
N ILE A 12 17.03 -12.92 2.45
CA ILE A 12 15.87 -13.04 3.34
C ILE A 12 15.72 -11.78 4.20
N ASP A 13 16.83 -11.23 4.71
CA ASP A 13 16.81 -10.03 5.54
C ASP A 13 16.39 -8.81 4.71
N ASN A 14 16.87 -8.72 3.47
CA ASN A 14 16.42 -7.69 2.55
C ASN A 14 14.92 -7.81 2.21
N LEU A 15 14.41 -9.02 1.97
CA LEU A 15 12.97 -9.24 1.73
C LEU A 15 12.11 -8.78 2.91
N ARG A 16 12.53 -9.11 4.15
CA ARG A 16 11.87 -8.67 5.38
C ARG A 16 11.94 -7.16 5.57
N SER A 17 13.10 -6.56 5.28
CA SER A 17 13.32 -5.11 5.34
C SER A 17 12.40 -4.35 4.37
N VAL A 18 12.36 -4.78 3.10
CA VAL A 18 11.47 -4.17 2.09
C VAL A 18 10.00 -4.34 2.50
N ALA A 19 9.60 -5.51 2.99
CA ALA A 19 8.23 -5.71 3.47
C ALA A 19 7.86 -4.76 4.63
N ALA A 20 8.77 -4.50 5.56
CA ALA A 20 8.55 -3.55 6.64
C ALA A 20 8.41 -2.11 6.11
N GLN A 21 9.24 -1.72 5.13
CA GLN A 21 9.13 -0.42 4.47
C GLN A 21 7.78 -0.26 3.74
N LEU A 22 7.35 -1.27 3.00
CA LEU A 22 6.05 -1.25 2.33
C LEU A 22 4.89 -1.11 3.33
N LYS A 23 4.96 -1.77 4.49
CA LYS A 23 3.96 -1.57 5.55
C LYS A 23 3.91 -0.14 6.06
N SER A 24 5.06 0.53 6.21
CA SER A 24 5.10 1.96 6.57
C SER A 24 4.46 2.81 5.49
N VAL A 25 4.80 2.58 4.21
CA VAL A 25 4.21 3.32 3.09
C VAL A 25 2.71 3.10 3.00
N ALA A 26 2.22 1.88 3.28
CA ALA A 26 0.78 1.60 3.32
C ALA A 26 0.08 2.49 4.36
N GLN A 27 0.66 2.65 5.55
CA GLN A 27 0.12 3.56 6.59
C GLN A 27 0.10 5.02 6.13
N ASP A 28 1.16 5.47 5.46
CA ASP A 28 1.22 6.83 4.91
C ASP A 28 0.14 7.06 3.84
N VAL A 29 -0.12 6.06 3.00
CA VAL A 29 -1.17 6.12 1.96
C VAL A 29 -2.56 6.11 2.59
N GLU A 30 -2.79 5.31 3.63
CA GLU A 30 -4.07 5.28 4.36
C GLU A 30 -4.37 6.64 5.02
N ALA A 31 -3.33 7.30 5.53
CA ALA A 31 -3.44 8.61 6.17
C ALA A 31 -3.91 9.74 5.22
N LEU A 32 -3.88 9.54 3.89
CA LEU A 32 -4.44 10.50 2.92
C LEU A 32 -5.98 10.49 2.89
N GLY A 33 -6.62 9.43 3.41
CA GLY A 33 -8.06 9.26 3.37
C GLY A 33 -8.87 10.41 3.98
N PRO A 34 -8.54 10.89 5.20
CA PRO A 34 -9.16 12.06 5.81
C PRO A 34 -9.03 13.33 4.95
N ASP A 35 -7.83 13.66 4.47
CA ASP A 35 -7.58 14.86 3.67
C ASP A 35 -8.42 14.88 2.39
N ILE A 36 -8.58 13.73 1.73
CA ILE A 36 -9.41 13.60 0.52
C ILE A 36 -10.89 13.89 0.83
N LYS A 37 -11.39 13.48 2.01
CA LYS A 37 -12.77 13.75 2.43
C LYS A 37 -12.97 15.22 2.78
N ASP A 38 -11.97 15.84 3.40
CA ASP A 38 -12.04 17.21 3.87
C ASP A 38 -12.09 18.24 2.73
N ILE A 39 -11.51 17.93 1.57
CA ILE A 39 -11.57 18.81 0.38
C ILE A 39 -13.02 19.13 -0.02
N HIS A 40 -13.86 18.10 -0.20
CA HIS A 40 -15.25 18.31 -0.63
C HIS A 40 -16.09 18.94 0.49
N ALA A 41 -15.87 18.54 1.74
CA ALA A 41 -16.56 19.11 2.90
C ALA A 41 -16.24 20.61 3.10
N SER A 42 -14.98 20.99 2.92
CA SER A 42 -14.55 22.39 3.01
C SER A 42 -15.14 23.23 1.87
N ALA A 43 -15.12 22.72 0.64
CA ALA A 43 -15.72 23.40 -0.50
C ALA A 43 -17.24 23.59 -0.33
N LEU A 44 -17.95 22.60 0.21
CA LEU A 44 -19.38 22.72 0.54
C LEU A 44 -19.62 23.84 1.55
N LYS A 45 -18.83 23.87 2.63
CA LYS A 45 -18.95 24.88 3.68
C LYS A 45 -18.69 26.29 3.15
N GLU A 46 -17.65 26.47 2.34
CA GLU A 46 -17.35 27.75 1.70
C GLU A 46 -18.47 28.18 0.75
N ALA A 47 -18.96 27.25 -0.08
CA ALA A 47 -20.06 27.52 -1.01
C ALA A 47 -21.38 27.87 -0.30
N SER A 48 -21.60 27.36 0.91
CA SER A 48 -22.74 27.69 1.78
C SER A 48 -22.58 28.99 2.57
N THR A 49 -21.40 29.63 2.53
CA THR A 49 -21.16 30.80 3.35
C THR A 49 -22.01 31.98 2.86
N ASN A 50 -22.72 32.62 3.79
CA ASN A 50 -23.63 33.76 3.53
C ASN A 50 -24.85 33.44 2.64
N THR A 51 -25.21 32.17 2.44
CA THR A 51 -26.47 31.81 1.79
C THR A 51 -27.63 31.84 2.79
N VAL A 52 -28.83 32.19 2.30
CA VAL A 52 -30.01 32.41 3.15
C VAL A 52 -30.58 31.10 3.70
N ASP A 53 -30.43 30.01 2.94
CA ASP A 53 -30.93 28.67 3.24
C ASP A 53 -29.86 27.73 3.85
N GLY A 54 -28.61 28.20 3.98
CA GLY A 54 -27.46 27.39 4.43
C GLY A 54 -26.99 26.37 3.39
N GLY A 55 -27.61 26.32 2.21
CA GLY A 55 -27.20 25.47 1.09
C GLY A 55 -26.06 26.11 0.30
N PRO A 56 -25.29 25.32 -0.47
CA PRO A 56 -24.26 25.87 -1.33
C PRO A 56 -24.88 26.75 -2.43
N ALA A 57 -24.28 27.91 -2.70
CA ALA A 57 -24.79 28.80 -3.73
C ALA A 57 -24.77 28.11 -5.12
N PRO A 58 -25.84 28.25 -5.94
CA PRO A 58 -25.96 27.53 -7.22
C PRO A 58 -24.81 27.73 -8.20
N VAL A 59 -24.11 28.86 -8.11
CA VAL A 59 -22.92 29.16 -8.94
C VAL A 59 -21.80 28.14 -8.74
N PHE A 60 -21.72 27.51 -7.55
CA PHE A 60 -20.71 26.51 -7.22
C PHE A 60 -21.14 25.08 -7.56
N SER A 61 -22.39 24.83 -7.97
CA SER A 61 -22.88 23.47 -8.23
C SER A 61 -22.01 22.67 -9.21
N PRO A 62 -21.52 23.22 -10.34
CA PRO A 62 -20.63 22.48 -11.24
C PRO A 62 -19.32 22.08 -10.57
N LEU A 63 -18.70 22.99 -9.80
CA LEU A 63 -17.46 22.73 -9.07
C LEU A 63 -17.65 21.64 -8.02
N LEU A 64 -18.71 21.75 -7.22
CA LEU A 64 -19.02 20.78 -6.15
C LEU A 64 -19.28 19.38 -6.72
N ALA A 65 -20.00 19.28 -7.83
CA ALA A 65 -20.23 18.01 -8.51
C ALA A 65 -18.92 17.40 -9.03
N SER A 66 -18.05 18.20 -9.64
CA SER A 66 -16.73 17.74 -10.09
C SER A 66 -15.84 17.33 -8.92
N LEU A 67 -15.83 18.09 -7.82
CA LEU A 67 -15.07 17.76 -6.62
C LEU A 67 -15.53 16.43 -6.03
N ALA A 68 -16.83 16.21 -5.88
CA ALA A 68 -17.37 14.94 -5.39
C ALA A 68 -16.90 13.74 -6.24
N GLN A 69 -16.94 13.87 -7.57
CA GLN A 69 -16.45 12.82 -8.48
C GLN A 69 -14.94 12.58 -8.34
N VAL A 70 -14.16 13.66 -8.28
CA VAL A 70 -12.70 13.57 -8.16
C VAL A 70 -12.29 12.97 -6.81
N THR A 71 -12.86 13.44 -5.69
CA THR A 71 -12.54 12.91 -4.36
C THR A 71 -12.93 11.44 -4.23
N GLN A 72 -14.06 11.03 -4.84
CA GLN A 72 -14.44 9.62 -4.89
C GLN A 72 -13.43 8.78 -5.68
N LYS A 73 -13.02 9.23 -6.87
CA LYS A 73 -12.05 8.51 -7.71
C LYS A 73 -10.66 8.43 -7.04
N VAL A 74 -10.19 9.53 -6.48
CA VAL A 74 -8.91 9.59 -5.77
C VAL A 74 -8.97 8.69 -4.54
N GLY A 75 -10.03 8.76 -3.73
CA GLY A 75 -10.22 7.89 -2.57
C GLY A 75 -10.22 6.40 -2.94
N ALA A 76 -10.89 6.02 -4.03
CA ALA A 76 -10.86 4.64 -4.52
C ALA A 76 -9.45 4.20 -4.95
N ASN A 77 -8.72 5.06 -5.67
CA ASN A 77 -7.35 4.77 -6.10
C ASN A 77 -6.38 4.65 -4.92
N VAL A 78 -6.51 5.51 -3.90
CA VAL A 78 -5.73 5.44 -2.66
C VAL A 78 -6.02 4.14 -1.91
N GLY A 79 -7.29 3.75 -1.80
CA GLY A 79 -7.67 2.47 -1.21
C GLY A 79 -7.09 1.27 -1.96
N GLN A 80 -7.12 1.29 -3.30
CA GLN A 80 -6.53 0.23 -4.12
C GLN A 80 -5.00 0.19 -3.97
N LEU A 81 -4.34 1.34 -3.95
CA LEU A 81 -2.89 1.43 -3.77
C LEU A 81 -2.48 0.86 -2.41
N HIS A 82 -3.19 1.23 -1.34
CA HIS A 82 -2.98 0.68 -0.01
C HIS A 82 -3.09 -0.85 0.00
N GLN A 83 -4.15 -1.41 -0.60
CA GLN A 83 -4.34 -2.86 -0.70
C GLN A 83 -3.21 -3.56 -1.46
N ASN A 84 -2.76 -2.97 -2.57
CA ASN A 84 -1.66 -3.54 -3.36
C ASN A 84 -0.36 -3.56 -2.56
N ILE A 85 0.00 -2.44 -1.92
CA ILE A 85 1.23 -2.34 -1.12
C ILE A 85 1.20 -3.31 0.07
N ALA A 86 0.07 -3.40 0.77
CA ALA A 86 -0.10 -4.34 1.88
C ALA A 86 0.01 -5.80 1.40
N GLY A 87 -0.61 -6.12 0.27
CA GLY A 87 -0.51 -7.44 -0.37
C GLY A 87 0.92 -7.80 -0.77
N ASP A 88 1.66 -6.86 -1.36
CA ASP A 88 3.05 -7.05 -1.76
C ASP A 88 3.96 -7.27 -0.52
N ALA A 89 3.74 -6.50 0.55
CA ALA A 89 4.46 -6.69 1.81
C ALA A 89 4.22 -8.07 2.41
N GLU A 90 2.97 -8.57 2.39
CA GLU A 90 2.65 -9.92 2.83
C GLU A 90 3.27 -11.01 1.96
N ALA A 91 3.28 -10.81 0.64
CA ALA A 91 3.88 -11.75 -0.31
C ALA A 91 5.39 -11.87 -0.08
N LEU A 92 6.09 -10.74 0.15
CA LEU A 92 7.51 -10.72 0.47
C LEU A 92 7.83 -11.43 1.79
N LEU A 93 7.01 -11.25 2.83
CA LEU A 93 7.17 -11.96 4.10
C LEU A 93 6.98 -13.47 3.93
N LYS A 94 5.93 -13.89 3.22
CA LYS A 94 5.69 -15.30 2.92
C LYS A 94 6.85 -15.92 2.14
N LEU A 95 7.40 -15.19 1.16
CA LEU A 95 8.56 -15.65 0.41
C LEU A 95 9.79 -15.80 1.30
N ALA A 96 10.06 -14.83 2.17
CA ALA A 96 11.17 -14.87 3.12
C ALA A 96 11.08 -16.08 4.06
N ASP A 97 9.89 -16.35 4.61
CA ASP A 97 9.66 -17.47 5.53
C ASP A 97 9.79 -18.84 4.83
N GLN A 98 9.34 -18.95 3.57
CA GLN A 98 9.50 -20.16 2.76
C GLN A 98 10.97 -20.46 2.44
N LEU A 99 11.75 -19.42 2.13
CA LEU A 99 13.18 -19.56 1.86
C LEU A 99 13.95 -19.97 3.11
N GLU A 100 13.66 -19.35 4.26
CA GLU A 100 14.29 -19.70 5.53
C GLU A 100 13.99 -21.15 5.94
N GLY A 101 12.72 -21.58 5.84
CA GLY A 101 12.33 -22.96 6.14
C GLY A 101 12.99 -24.00 5.23
N THR A 102 13.21 -23.65 3.95
CA THR A 102 13.93 -24.51 2.99
C THR A 102 15.41 -24.64 3.34
N ASP A 103 16.07 -23.53 3.69
CA ASP A 103 17.48 -23.52 4.06
C ASP A 103 17.72 -24.29 5.38
N GLN A 104 16.85 -24.14 6.38
CA GLN A 104 16.91 -24.93 7.61
C GLN A 104 16.74 -26.44 7.34
N GLY A 105 15.80 -26.82 6.47
CA GLY A 105 15.57 -28.21 6.08
C GLY A 105 16.78 -28.84 5.38
N HIS A 106 17.46 -28.09 4.51
CA HIS A 106 18.71 -28.54 3.89
C HIS A 106 19.87 -28.67 4.90
N GLY A 107 20.01 -27.71 5.81
CA GLY A 107 21.03 -27.74 6.87
C GLY A 107 20.93 -28.96 7.78
N GLN A 108 19.71 -29.31 8.20
CA GLN A 108 19.46 -30.51 9.01
C GLN A 108 19.79 -31.80 8.26
N ARG A 109 19.46 -31.90 6.96
CA ARG A 109 19.78 -33.06 6.13
C ARG A 109 21.30 -33.26 5.96
N ILE A 110 22.05 -32.18 5.74
CA ILE A 110 23.52 -32.24 5.63
C ILE A 110 24.15 -32.67 6.95
N THR A 111 23.68 -32.11 8.07
CA THR A 111 24.18 -32.46 9.41
C THR A 111 23.97 -33.95 9.70
N ASN A 112 22.82 -34.51 9.35
CA ASN A 112 22.51 -35.92 9.54
C ASN A 112 23.31 -36.88 8.63
N ILE A 113 23.79 -36.40 7.47
CA ILE A 113 24.68 -37.17 6.58
C ILE A 113 26.11 -37.17 7.15
N ASN A 114 26.59 -36.03 7.63
CA ASN A 114 27.94 -35.89 8.20
C ASN A 114 28.10 -36.52 9.60
N ALA A 115 26.98 -36.87 10.25
CA ALA A 115 26.96 -37.54 11.56
C ALA A 115 26.91 -39.08 11.46
N LYS A 116 26.93 -39.65 10.26
CA LYS A 116 27.07 -41.09 9.99
C LYS A 116 28.48 -41.41 9.52
#